data_AF-A0A1V4TZM1-F1
#
_entry.id   AF-A0A1V4TZM1-F1
#
_cell.length_a   1.000
_cell.length_b   1.000
_cell.length_c   1.000
_cell.angle_alpha   90.00
_cell.angle_beta   90.00
_cell.angle_gamma   90.00
#
_symmetry.space_group_name_H-M   'P 1'
#
loop_
_entity.id
_entity.type
_entity.pdbx_description
1 polymer ?
#
loop_
_entity_poly.entity_id
_entity_poly.type
_entity_poly.pdbx_seq_one_letter_code
_entity_poly.pdbx_strand_id
1 'polypeptide(L)'
;MTKVASDLLTTEEITAMVGACTRSSDRAIIMMLYEGGFRIGEIGGMKWGDLTFDKWGVIANVNFKTGKPRYVRLIMSREALAKWKNDYPAKPVTNEMPVFITEHQTALTHGSVAMQLKRLAKRAGIEKHITPHIFRHSRITHLIKENVSESVIKLMMWGSLTTNMFQTYAHLTGKDIDNEMLRTYGITETETGEGKTELRIEPRQCPHCKLINGPMAEFCNSCGRSLTEQATEAEDDIHDSILKNPSSLKRFITRLEDKMAKGEIVV
;
A
#
# COMPACT_ATOMS: atom_id res chain seq x y z
N MET A 1 -11.99 20.94 12.27
CA MET A 1 -13.18 20.11 11.97
C MET A 1 -12.79 18.67 12.20
N THR A 2 -13.30 18.04 13.26
CA THR A 2 -13.04 16.64 13.58
C THR A 2 -13.70 15.79 12.50
N LYS A 3 -12.93 14.94 11.81
CA LYS A 3 -13.46 14.02 10.81
C LYS A 3 -14.34 12.99 11.51
N VAL A 4 -15.56 12.80 11.02
CA VAL A 4 -16.46 11.76 11.56
C VAL A 4 -16.11 10.41 10.95
N ALA A 5 -16.52 9.31 11.59
CA ALA A 5 -16.18 7.96 11.12
C ALA A 5 -16.60 7.71 9.66
N SER A 6 -17.72 8.30 9.21
CA SER A 6 -18.21 8.20 7.83
C SER A 6 -17.29 8.88 6.79
N ASP A 7 -16.44 9.81 7.22
CA ASP A 7 -15.44 10.43 6.35
C ASP A 7 -14.26 9.49 6.08
N LEU A 8 -14.00 8.52 6.96
CA LEU A 8 -12.82 7.64 6.84
C LEU A 8 -12.96 6.69 5.65
N LEU A 9 -11.81 6.36 5.07
CA LEU A 9 -11.70 5.38 4.00
C LEU A 9 -11.76 3.98 4.60
N THR A 10 -12.67 3.17 4.09
CA THR A 10 -12.72 1.72 4.31
C THR A 10 -11.59 1.02 3.55
N THR A 11 -11.30 -0.22 3.91
CA THR A 11 -10.25 -1.01 3.25
C THR A 11 -10.62 -1.36 1.81
N GLU A 12 -11.90 -1.54 1.52
CA GLU A 12 -12.43 -1.75 0.18
C GLU A 12 -12.25 -0.50 -0.68
N GLU A 13 -12.53 0.69 -0.13
CA GLU A 13 -12.31 1.96 -0.84
C GLU A 13 -10.82 2.17 -1.17
N ILE A 14 -9.91 1.84 -0.26
CA ILE A 14 -8.47 1.95 -0.51
C ILE A 14 -8.05 0.95 -1.61
N THR A 15 -8.50 -0.30 -1.51
CA THR A 15 -8.23 -1.33 -2.54
C THR A 15 -8.79 -0.90 -3.90
N ALA A 16 -10.01 -0.37 -3.96
CA ALA A 16 -10.61 0.16 -5.17
C ALA A 16 -9.82 1.34 -5.75
N MET A 17 -9.32 2.26 -4.92
CA MET A 17 -8.44 3.35 -5.37
C MET A 17 -7.14 2.84 -5.96
N VAL A 18 -6.51 1.83 -5.34
CA VAL A 18 -5.27 1.24 -5.87
C VAL A 18 -5.52 0.49 -7.18
N GLY A 19 -6.63 -0.26 -7.29
CA GLY A 19 -7.06 -0.91 -8.53
C GLY A 19 -7.40 0.09 -9.64
N ALA A 20 -7.92 1.26 -9.28
CA ALA A 20 -8.16 2.36 -10.19
C ALA A 20 -6.89 3.10 -10.62
N CYS A 21 -5.69 2.79 -10.13
CA CYS A 21 -4.47 3.45 -10.59
C CYS A 21 -3.99 2.90 -11.92
N THR A 22 -3.74 3.78 -12.89
CA THR A 22 -3.08 3.41 -14.16
C THR A 22 -1.57 3.51 -14.05
N ARG A 23 -1.07 4.62 -13.49
CA ARG A 23 0.37 4.86 -13.31
C ARG A 23 0.89 4.17 -12.05
N SER A 24 2.13 3.68 -12.10
CA SER A 24 2.82 3.15 -10.92
C SER A 24 3.10 4.22 -9.87
N SER A 25 3.33 5.47 -10.27
CA SER A 25 3.41 6.62 -9.35
C SER A 25 2.16 6.75 -8.48
N ASP A 26 0.98 6.58 -9.08
CA ASP A 26 -0.30 6.80 -8.40
C ASP A 26 -0.52 5.71 -7.34
N ARG A 27 -0.21 4.46 -7.69
CA ARG A 27 -0.20 3.33 -6.73
C ARG A 27 0.76 3.59 -5.58
N ALA A 28 1.99 4.02 -5.87
CA ALA A 28 2.97 4.32 -4.85
C ALA A 28 2.52 5.47 -3.92
N ILE A 29 1.96 6.56 -4.47
CA ILE A 29 1.43 7.69 -3.67
C ILE A 29 0.31 7.23 -2.75
N ILE A 30 -0.69 6.49 -3.25
CA ILE A 30 -1.81 6.02 -2.44
C ILE A 30 -1.34 5.08 -1.33
N MET A 31 -0.49 4.10 -1.68
CA MET A 31 0.02 3.14 -0.70
C MET A 31 0.83 3.84 0.39
N MET A 32 1.69 4.80 0.03
CA MET A 32 2.44 5.57 1.01
C MET A 32 1.55 6.45 1.88
N LEU A 33 0.58 7.17 1.30
CA LEU A 33 -0.36 8.00 2.06
C LEU A 33 -1.16 7.16 3.06
N TYR A 34 -1.63 5.99 2.63
CA TYR A 34 -2.35 5.06 3.48
C TYR A 34 -1.42 4.46 4.54
N GLU A 35 -0.45 3.63 4.14
CA GLU A 35 0.37 2.85 5.07
C GLU A 35 1.21 3.73 6.00
N GLY A 36 1.88 4.73 5.44
CA GLY A 36 2.81 5.60 6.17
C GLY A 36 2.16 6.79 6.86
N GLY A 37 0.88 7.06 6.57
CA GLY A 37 0.15 8.22 7.07
C GLY A 37 0.88 9.54 6.79
N PHE A 38 1.62 9.64 5.69
CA PHE A 38 2.48 10.79 5.40
C PHE A 38 1.67 12.07 5.26
N ARG A 39 2.26 13.18 5.70
CA ARG A 39 1.77 14.49 5.34
C ARG A 39 2.05 14.74 3.87
N ILE A 40 1.17 15.51 3.24
CA ILE A 40 1.33 15.88 1.84
C ILE A 40 2.66 16.61 1.53
N GLY A 41 3.13 17.45 2.45
CA GLY A 41 4.44 18.09 2.33
C GLY A 41 5.61 17.11 2.44
N GLU A 42 5.46 16.03 3.20
CA GLU A 42 6.46 14.95 3.26
C GLU A 42 6.50 14.23 1.91
N ILE A 43 5.35 13.89 1.31
CA ILE A 43 5.29 13.24 -0.01
C ILE A 43 5.93 14.13 -1.10
N GLY A 44 5.58 15.42 -1.15
CA GLY A 44 6.09 16.33 -2.18
C GLY A 44 7.58 16.67 -2.04
N GLY A 45 8.12 16.62 -0.81
CA GLY A 45 9.52 16.93 -0.53
C GLY A 45 10.45 15.72 -0.42
N MET A 46 9.91 14.50 -0.43
CA MET A 46 10.68 13.27 -0.25
C MET A 46 11.63 13.02 -1.41
N LYS A 47 12.86 12.63 -1.10
CA LYS A 47 13.88 12.22 -2.06
C LYS A 47 14.15 10.73 -1.99
N TRP A 48 14.70 10.15 -3.05
CA TRP A 48 15.03 8.72 -3.07
C TRP A 48 16.05 8.32 -1.99
N GLY A 49 16.93 9.25 -1.60
CA GLY A 49 17.86 9.05 -0.47
C GLY A 49 17.20 8.93 0.90
N ASP A 50 15.95 9.38 1.05
CA ASP A 50 15.18 9.24 2.30
C ASP A 50 14.58 7.82 2.47
N LEU A 51 14.66 6.99 1.42
CA LEU A 51 14.07 5.67 1.34
C LEU A 51 15.14 4.57 1.30
N THR A 52 15.16 3.73 2.33
CA THR A 52 16.03 2.55 2.39
C THR A 52 15.21 1.29 2.14
N PHE A 53 15.47 0.59 1.04
CA PHE A 53 14.86 -0.70 0.74
C PHE A 53 15.63 -1.81 1.46
N ASP A 54 14.92 -2.68 2.17
CA ASP A 54 15.50 -3.87 2.80
C ASP A 54 14.69 -5.14 2.45
N LYS A 55 15.03 -6.25 3.12
CA LYS A 55 14.35 -7.54 2.92
C LYS A 55 12.85 -7.48 3.25
N TRP A 56 12.46 -6.63 4.20
CA TRP A 56 11.13 -6.62 4.79
C TRP A 56 10.23 -5.55 4.19
N GLY A 57 10.80 -4.49 3.61
CA GLY A 57 10.03 -3.32 3.23
C GLY A 57 10.88 -2.18 2.71
N VAL A 58 10.37 -0.98 2.97
CA VAL A 58 11.05 0.30 2.80
C VAL A 58 11.00 1.02 4.14
N ILE A 59 12.12 1.58 4.55
CA ILE A 59 12.20 2.52 5.67
C ILE A 59 12.21 3.92 5.07
N ALA A 60 11.27 4.76 5.46
CA ALA A 60 11.29 6.17 5.14
C ALA A 60 11.66 6.99 6.38
N ASN A 61 12.69 7.81 6.27
CA ASN A 61 13.08 8.75 7.31
C ASN A 61 12.71 10.16 6.86
N VAL A 62 11.59 10.68 7.35
CA VAL A 62 11.10 12.00 6.91
C VAL A 62 11.37 13.07 7.96
N ASN A 63 12.01 14.15 7.53
CA ASN A 63 12.31 15.34 8.33
C ASN A 63 11.54 16.53 7.77
N PHE A 64 10.22 16.59 7.96
CA PHE A 64 9.46 17.76 7.52
C PHE A 64 9.25 18.77 8.65
N LYS A 65 10.00 19.88 8.59
CA LYS A 65 9.70 21.20 9.18
C LYS A 65 9.61 21.31 10.71
N THR A 66 9.43 20.23 11.46
CA THR A 66 9.31 20.23 12.94
C THR A 66 10.60 19.84 13.66
N GLY A 67 11.67 19.53 12.93
CA GLY A 67 12.95 19.08 13.51
C GLY A 67 12.90 17.70 14.18
N LYS A 68 11.77 16.98 14.09
CA LYS A 68 11.58 15.64 14.66
C LYS A 68 11.56 14.59 13.54
N PRO A 69 12.60 13.76 13.38
CA PRO A 69 12.59 12.68 12.40
C PRO A 69 11.46 11.70 12.69
N ARG A 70 10.72 11.34 11.64
CA ARG A 70 9.75 10.24 11.65
C ARG A 70 10.38 9.05 10.96
N TYR A 71 10.57 7.98 11.74
CA TYR A 71 10.87 6.66 11.22
C TYR A 71 9.56 5.98 10.81
N VAL A 72 9.40 5.64 9.54
CA VAL A 72 8.19 5.01 9.00
C VAL A 72 8.58 3.73 8.29
N ARG A 73 8.10 2.59 8.79
CA ARG A 73 8.25 1.30 8.14
C ARG A 73 7.09 1.08 7.18
N LEU A 74 7.41 0.78 5.92
CA LEU A 74 6.46 0.49 4.86
C LEU A 74 6.70 -0.93 4.35
N ILE A 75 5.77 -1.83 4.62
CA ILE A 75 5.81 -3.23 4.20
C ILE A 75 4.96 -3.39 2.93
N MET A 76 3.72 -2.90 2.95
CA MET A 76 2.74 -2.99 1.87
C MET A 76 3.11 -2.14 0.66
N SER A 77 3.71 -0.97 0.87
CA SER A 77 4.06 -0.01 -0.19
C SER A 77 5.31 -0.40 -0.96
N ARG A 78 6.09 -1.38 -0.47
CA ARG A 78 7.40 -1.76 -1.04
C ARG A 78 7.30 -2.06 -2.53
N GLU A 79 6.33 -2.89 -2.92
CA GLU A 79 6.14 -3.28 -4.31
C GLU A 79 5.76 -2.09 -5.19
N ALA A 80 4.79 -1.28 -4.77
CA ALA A 80 4.35 -0.11 -5.51
C ALA A 80 5.51 0.89 -5.70
N LEU A 81 6.32 1.09 -4.67
CA LEU A 81 7.51 1.94 -4.71
C LEU A 81 8.62 1.38 -5.60
N ALA A 82 8.89 0.08 -5.53
CA ALA A 82 9.88 -0.57 -6.38
C ALA A 82 9.48 -0.47 -7.86
N LYS A 83 8.20 -0.75 -8.17
CA LYS A 83 7.67 -0.59 -9.53
C LYS A 83 7.77 0.85 -10.00
N TRP A 84 7.40 1.82 -9.16
CA TRP A 84 7.54 3.23 -9.51
C TRP A 84 9.01 3.63 -9.75
N LYS A 85 9.95 3.17 -8.91
CA LYS A 85 11.39 3.41 -9.12
C LYS A 85 11.87 2.85 -10.46
N ASN A 86 11.36 1.70 -10.87
CA ASN A 86 11.65 1.09 -12.18
C ASN A 86 11.04 1.88 -13.33
N ASP A 87 9.80 2.34 -13.19
CA ASP A 87 9.10 3.15 -14.20
C ASP A 87 9.52 4.65 -14.17
N TYR A 88 10.42 5.04 -13.26
CA TYR A 88 10.85 6.43 -13.08
C TYR A 88 11.53 6.96 -14.36
N PRO A 89 11.16 8.16 -14.86
CA PRO A 89 11.56 8.62 -16.19
C PRO A 89 13.05 8.94 -16.33
N ALA A 90 13.72 9.35 -15.24
CA ALA A 90 15.16 9.61 -15.25
C ALA A 90 15.96 8.38 -14.83
N LYS A 91 17.00 8.02 -15.61
CA LYS A 91 17.93 6.93 -15.32
C LYS A 91 19.39 7.42 -15.44
N PRO A 92 20.28 7.10 -14.49
CA PRO A 92 20.00 6.41 -13.22
C PRO A 92 19.22 7.28 -12.22
N VAL A 93 18.47 6.63 -11.32
CA VAL A 93 17.80 7.32 -10.21
C VAL A 93 18.84 7.64 -9.14
N THR A 94 19.01 8.92 -8.81
CA THR A 94 19.96 9.37 -7.77
C THR A 94 19.25 9.71 -6.46
N ASN A 95 19.99 9.74 -5.35
CA ASN A 95 19.45 10.00 -4.01
C ASN A 95 18.85 11.40 -3.87
N GLU A 96 19.34 12.39 -4.63
CA GLU A 96 18.88 13.77 -4.57
C GLU A 96 17.58 14.03 -5.35
N MET A 97 17.22 13.12 -6.25
CA MET A 97 16.00 13.24 -7.03
C MET A 97 14.77 13.07 -6.13
N PRO A 98 13.71 13.88 -6.34
CA PRO A 98 12.44 13.69 -5.66
C PRO A 98 11.87 12.30 -5.96
N VAL A 99 11.21 11.67 -4.99
CA VAL A 99 10.54 10.39 -5.19
C VAL A 99 9.35 10.58 -6.13
N PHE A 100 8.56 11.63 -5.93
CA PHE A 100 7.37 11.90 -6.71
C PHE A 100 7.53 13.18 -7.51
N ILE A 101 7.21 13.09 -8.80
CA ILE A 101 7.36 14.18 -9.76
C ILE A 101 6.07 14.42 -10.55
N THR A 102 5.94 15.64 -11.05
CA THR A 102 4.96 16.02 -12.06
C THR A 102 5.34 15.47 -13.43
N GLU A 103 4.45 15.64 -14.42
CA GLU A 103 4.73 15.29 -15.82
C GLU A 103 5.87 16.12 -16.42
N HIS A 104 6.11 17.32 -15.88
CA HIS A 104 7.26 18.16 -16.23
C HIS A 104 8.53 17.80 -15.43
N GLN A 105 8.56 16.65 -14.75
CA GLN A 105 9.68 16.13 -13.97
C GLN A 105 10.14 17.03 -12.80
N THR A 106 9.26 17.92 -12.34
CA THR A 106 9.49 18.74 -11.15
C THR A 106 8.89 18.09 -9.90
N ALA A 107 9.35 18.47 -8.72
CA ALA A 107 8.81 17.96 -7.46
C ALA A 107 7.29 18.17 -7.37
N LEU A 108 6.60 17.16 -6.84
CA LEU A 108 5.15 17.12 -6.86
C LEU A 108 4.56 18.09 -5.81
N THR A 109 3.61 18.92 -6.23
CA THR A 109 3.00 19.93 -5.36
C THR A 109 1.74 19.40 -4.66
N HIS A 110 1.33 20.07 -3.58
CA HIS A 110 0.08 19.76 -2.89
C HIS A 110 -1.13 19.76 -3.84
N GLY A 111 -1.23 20.77 -4.71
CA GLY A 111 -2.33 20.88 -5.68
C GLY A 111 -2.36 19.69 -6.64
N SER A 112 -1.19 19.24 -7.11
CA SER A 112 -1.07 18.09 -8.00
C SER A 112 -1.54 16.80 -7.35
N VAL A 113 -1.17 16.52 -6.09
CA VAL A 113 -1.69 15.32 -5.38
C VAL A 113 -3.19 15.42 -5.20
N ALA A 114 -3.71 16.56 -4.74
CA ALA A 114 -5.15 16.70 -4.50
C ALA A 114 -5.96 16.44 -5.78
N MET A 115 -5.51 16.95 -6.93
CA MET A 115 -6.13 16.68 -8.22
C MET A 115 -6.01 15.22 -8.64
N GLN A 116 -4.85 14.59 -8.43
CA GLN A 116 -4.67 13.15 -8.69
C GLN A 116 -5.62 12.29 -7.85
N LEU A 117 -5.68 12.53 -6.53
CA LEU A 117 -6.56 11.81 -5.62
C LEU A 117 -8.04 11.97 -6.01
N LYS A 118 -8.47 13.18 -6.39
CA LYS A 118 -9.85 13.42 -6.87
C LYS A 118 -10.17 12.61 -8.13
N ARG A 119 -9.25 12.54 -9.10
CA ARG A 119 -9.42 11.75 -10.32
C ARG A 119 -9.50 10.25 -10.02
N LEU A 120 -8.64 9.75 -9.13
CA LEU A 120 -8.61 8.34 -8.73
C LEU A 120 -9.85 7.95 -7.94
N ALA A 121 -10.30 8.79 -7.01
CA ALA A 121 -11.54 8.57 -6.26
C ALA A 121 -12.75 8.45 -7.20
N LYS A 122 -12.88 9.36 -8.19
CA LYS A 122 -13.93 9.29 -9.20
C LYS A 122 -13.88 7.98 -10.00
N ARG A 123 -12.69 7.55 -10.41
CA ARG A 123 -12.49 6.29 -11.15
C ARG A 123 -12.80 5.04 -10.32
N ALA A 124 -12.54 5.11 -9.01
CA ALA A 124 -12.84 4.06 -8.05
C ALA A 124 -14.32 4.03 -7.62
N GLY A 125 -15.17 4.95 -8.12
CA GLY A 125 -16.58 5.04 -7.72
C GLY A 125 -16.80 5.61 -6.32
N ILE A 126 -15.83 6.36 -5.77
CA ILE A 126 -15.89 6.89 -4.42
C ILE A 126 -16.40 8.34 -4.45
N GLU A 127 -17.52 8.58 -3.78
CA GLU A 127 -18.16 9.90 -3.72
C GLU A 127 -17.59 10.80 -2.61
N LYS A 128 -16.92 10.21 -1.62
CA LYS A 128 -16.32 10.94 -0.49
C LYS A 128 -15.30 11.97 -0.97
N HIS A 129 -15.20 13.09 -0.25
CA HIS A 129 -14.16 14.07 -0.51
C HIS A 129 -12.78 13.58 -0.03
N ILE A 130 -12.00 13.04 -0.95
CA ILE A 130 -10.68 12.46 -0.64
C ILE A 130 -9.59 13.54 -0.58
N THR A 131 -8.86 13.56 0.54
CA THR A 131 -7.70 14.43 0.75
C THR A 131 -6.54 13.61 1.33
N PRO A 132 -5.27 14.06 1.22
CA PRO A 132 -4.14 13.33 1.81
C PRO A 132 -4.32 13.05 3.31
N HIS A 133 -4.91 13.99 4.05
CA HIS A 133 -5.16 13.82 5.48
C HIS A 133 -6.15 12.68 5.79
N ILE A 134 -7.11 12.42 4.90
CA ILE A 134 -8.12 11.37 5.14
C ILE A 134 -7.48 9.98 5.17
N PHE A 135 -6.48 9.72 4.33
CA PHE A 135 -5.70 8.48 4.37
C PHE A 135 -5.02 8.29 5.71
N ARG A 136 -4.39 9.36 6.23
CA ARG A 136 -3.73 9.35 7.53
C ARG A 136 -4.72 9.08 8.66
N HIS A 137 -5.86 9.78 8.67
CA HIS A 137 -6.89 9.54 9.68
C HIS A 137 -7.37 8.09 9.65
N SER A 138 -7.65 7.58 8.45
CA SER A 138 -8.12 6.21 8.23
C SER A 138 -7.09 5.18 8.71
N ARG A 139 -5.80 5.36 8.36
CA ARG A 139 -4.76 4.43 8.82
C ARG A 139 -4.55 4.46 10.32
N ILE A 140 -4.61 5.63 10.98
CA ILE A 140 -4.53 5.71 12.45
C ILE A 140 -5.67 4.89 13.07
N THR A 141 -6.90 5.09 12.59
CA THR A 141 -8.07 4.34 13.08
C THR A 141 -7.92 2.84 12.80
N HIS A 142 -7.46 2.43 11.63
CA HIS A 142 -7.24 1.01 11.32
C HIS A 142 -6.15 0.39 12.20
N LEU A 143 -5.03 1.08 12.43
CA LEU A 143 -3.97 0.62 13.33
C LEU A 143 -4.46 0.41 14.77
N ILE A 144 -5.35 1.29 15.25
CA ILE A 144 -5.99 1.12 16.57
C ILE A 144 -6.86 -0.13 16.58
N LYS A 145 -7.70 -0.35 15.56
CA LYS A 145 -8.52 -1.57 15.44
C LYS A 145 -7.69 -2.84 15.22
N GLU A 146 -6.50 -2.71 14.66
CA GLU A 146 -5.50 -3.78 14.51
C GLU A 146 -4.71 -4.01 15.82
N ASN A 147 -5.05 -3.32 16.91
CA ASN A 147 -4.39 -3.39 18.22
C ASN A 147 -2.89 -3.10 18.18
N VAL A 148 -2.46 -2.20 17.29
CA VAL A 148 -1.08 -1.70 17.28
C VAL A 148 -0.89 -0.75 18.45
N SER A 149 0.22 -0.90 19.18
CA SER A 149 0.47 -0.13 20.39
C SER A 149 0.47 1.37 20.14
N GLU A 150 -0.16 2.12 21.04
CA GLU A 150 -0.25 3.59 20.97
C GLU A 150 1.12 4.23 20.77
N SER A 151 2.15 3.76 21.48
CA SER A 151 3.53 4.28 21.35
C SER A 151 4.08 4.14 19.94
N VAL A 152 3.83 3.02 19.27
CA VAL A 152 4.25 2.79 17.87
C VAL A 152 3.49 3.71 16.93
N ILE A 153 2.16 3.80 17.08
CA ILE A 153 1.34 4.72 16.27
C ILE A 153 1.81 6.16 16.47
N LYS A 154 2.06 6.58 17.72
CA LYS A 154 2.49 7.94 18.06
C LYS A 154 3.83 8.30 17.42
N LEU A 155 4.83 7.42 17.50
CA LEU A 155 6.14 7.62 16.88
C LEU A 155 6.04 7.62 15.36
N MET A 156 5.37 6.63 14.77
CA MET A 156 5.23 6.53 13.32
C MET A 156 4.46 7.73 12.75
N MET A 157 3.38 8.16 13.42
CA MET A 157 2.48 9.19 12.91
C MET A 157 2.97 10.60 13.25
N TRP A 158 3.47 10.88 14.44
CA TRP A 158 3.86 12.25 14.83
C TRP A 158 5.34 12.41 15.16
N GLY A 159 6.12 11.34 15.27
CA GLY A 159 7.53 11.40 15.69
C GLY A 159 7.68 11.83 17.16
N SER A 160 6.65 11.64 17.99
CA SER A 160 6.64 12.12 19.37
C SER A 160 5.68 11.30 20.24
N LEU A 161 6.19 10.71 21.33
CA LEU A 161 5.38 9.97 22.31
C LEU A 161 4.46 10.89 23.14
N THR A 162 4.85 12.15 23.29
CA THR A 162 4.12 13.17 24.08
C THR A 162 2.98 13.85 23.32
N THR A 163 2.62 13.38 22.12
CA THR A 163 1.55 14.01 21.34
C THR A 163 0.17 13.72 21.95
N ASN A 164 -0.63 14.77 22.13
CA ASN A 164 -2.04 14.64 22.55
C ASN A 164 -2.98 14.33 21.36
N MET A 165 -2.49 14.41 20.12
CA MET A 165 -3.30 14.23 18.92
C MET A 165 -3.90 12.82 18.80
N PHE A 166 -3.33 11.81 19.47
CA PHE A 166 -3.86 10.45 19.48
C PHE A 166 -5.23 10.36 20.16
N GLN A 167 -5.51 11.24 21.13
CA GLN A 167 -6.77 11.26 21.89
C GLN A 167 -8.01 11.52 21.01
N THR A 168 -7.83 12.08 19.80
CA THR A 168 -8.94 12.29 18.86
C THR A 168 -9.38 11.01 18.13
N TYR A 169 -8.66 9.90 18.32
CA TYR A 169 -8.94 8.61 17.67
C TYR A 169 -9.21 7.50 18.69
N ALA A 170 -8.62 7.63 19.89
CA ALA A 170 -8.69 6.63 20.94
C ALA A 170 -9.98 6.80 21.77
N HIS A 171 -11.09 6.33 21.23
CA HIS A 171 -12.36 6.19 21.96
C HIS A 171 -12.55 4.72 22.35
N LEU A 172 -11.93 4.31 23.45
CA LEU A 172 -12.09 2.95 23.97
C LEU A 172 -13.50 2.76 24.55
N THR A 173 -14.13 1.65 24.20
CA THR A 173 -15.40 1.19 24.78
C THR A 173 -15.13 0.02 25.75
N GLY A 174 -16.11 -0.32 26.59
CA GLY A 174 -16.01 -1.51 27.47
C GLY A 174 -15.71 -2.79 26.67
N LYS A 175 -16.34 -2.94 25.49
CA LYS A 175 -16.11 -4.07 24.58
C LYS A 175 -14.65 -4.15 24.10
N ASP A 176 -14.01 -3.01 23.86
CA ASP A 176 -12.59 -2.98 23.44
C ASP A 176 -11.67 -3.44 24.58
N ILE A 177 -12.02 -3.09 25.83
CA ILE A 177 -11.29 -3.54 27.02
C ILE A 177 -11.43 -5.06 27.18
N ASP A 178 -12.66 -5.57 27.12
CA ASP A 178 -12.93 -7.00 27.26
C ASP A 178 -12.21 -7.81 26.17
N ASN A 179 -12.32 -7.40 24.91
CA ASN A 179 -11.64 -8.04 23.79
C ASN A 179 -10.11 -8.08 23.97
N GLU A 180 -9.50 -6.98 24.43
CA GLU A 180 -8.05 -6.93 24.63
C GLU A 180 -7.60 -7.78 25.83
N MET A 181 -8.36 -7.78 26.93
CA MET A 181 -8.07 -8.60 28.10
C MET A 181 -8.21 -10.10 27.79
N LEU A 182 -9.30 -10.49 27.11
CA LEU A 182 -9.51 -11.87 26.66
C LEU A 182 -8.38 -12.32 25.74
N ARG A 183 -8.01 -11.52 24.74
CA ARG A 183 -6.88 -11.79 23.84
C ARG A 183 -5.56 -11.94 24.60
N THR A 184 -5.29 -11.08 25.57
CA THR A 184 -4.04 -11.09 26.36
C THR A 184 -3.87 -12.41 27.12
N TYR A 185 -4.97 -13.00 27.59
CA TYR A 185 -4.95 -14.30 28.27
C TYR A 185 -5.22 -15.50 27.33
N GLY A 186 -5.29 -15.27 26.02
CA GLY A 186 -5.55 -16.33 25.03
C GLY A 186 -6.98 -16.90 25.07
N ILE A 187 -7.92 -16.18 25.69
CA ILE A 187 -9.33 -16.57 25.78
C ILE A 187 -10.03 -16.11 24.51
N THR A 188 -10.57 -17.06 23.75
CA THR A 188 -11.38 -16.79 22.56
C THR A 188 -12.84 -17.07 22.90
N GLU A 189 -13.66 -16.03 23.00
CA GLU A 189 -15.12 -16.21 23.03
C GLU A 189 -15.57 -16.68 21.64
N THR A 190 -16.20 -17.86 21.59
CA THR A 190 -16.72 -18.44 20.34
C THR A 190 -18.20 -18.12 20.11
N GLU A 191 -18.85 -17.30 20.95
CA GLU A 191 -20.32 -17.32 21.06
C GLU A 191 -21.08 -16.07 20.62
N THR A 192 -20.45 -15.07 19.99
CA THR A 192 -21.22 -14.08 19.22
C THR A 192 -20.67 -13.98 17.81
N GLY A 193 -21.44 -14.49 16.85
CA GLY A 193 -21.22 -14.37 15.40
C GLY A 193 -21.30 -12.92 14.87
N GLU A 194 -20.85 -11.95 15.65
CA GLU A 194 -20.84 -10.51 15.33
C GLU A 194 -19.42 -9.94 15.26
N GLY A 195 -18.39 -10.77 15.31
CA GLY A 195 -17.07 -10.40 14.84
C GLY A 195 -17.07 -10.39 13.32
N LYS A 196 -17.72 -9.41 12.66
CA LYS A 196 -17.36 -9.09 11.27
C LYS A 196 -15.86 -8.86 11.30
N THR A 197 -15.07 -9.80 10.80
CA THR A 197 -13.65 -9.60 10.59
C THR A 197 -13.56 -8.48 9.58
N GLU A 198 -13.42 -7.24 10.06
CA GLU A 198 -13.25 -6.09 9.19
C GLU A 198 -12.08 -6.41 8.26
N LEU A 199 -12.31 -6.29 6.95
CA LEU A 199 -11.33 -6.64 5.94
C LEU A 199 -10.07 -5.82 6.19
N ARG A 200 -8.92 -6.50 6.34
CA ARG A 200 -7.62 -5.86 6.55
C ARG A 200 -6.84 -5.82 5.25
N ILE A 201 -6.12 -4.72 5.04
CA ILE A 201 -5.14 -4.65 3.98
C ILE A 201 -3.83 -5.15 4.57
N GLU A 202 -3.39 -6.33 4.15
CA GLU A 202 -2.19 -6.98 4.69
C GLU A 202 -1.23 -7.37 3.58
N PRO A 203 0.08 -7.25 3.79
CA PRO A 203 1.07 -7.71 2.83
C PRO A 203 1.03 -9.24 2.71
N ARG A 204 1.29 -9.76 1.51
CA ARG A 204 1.25 -11.21 1.23
C ARG A 204 2.66 -11.80 1.22
N GLN A 205 3.01 -12.59 2.24
CA GLN A 205 4.27 -13.31 2.25
C GLN A 205 4.14 -14.61 1.45
N CYS A 206 4.95 -14.76 0.40
CA CYS A 206 4.95 -15.95 -0.44
C CYS A 206 5.30 -17.19 0.41
N PRO A 207 4.47 -18.25 0.40
CA PRO A 207 4.73 -19.45 1.20
C PRO A 207 5.99 -20.19 0.75
N HIS A 208 6.37 -20.05 -0.53
CA HIS A 208 7.52 -20.71 -1.14
C HIS A 208 8.84 -19.95 -0.92
N CYS A 209 8.99 -18.75 -1.49
CA CYS A 209 10.25 -18.01 -1.44
C CYS A 209 10.35 -16.99 -0.29
N LYS A 210 9.29 -16.85 0.52
CA LYS A 210 9.18 -15.91 1.65
C LYS A 210 9.29 -14.43 1.29
N LEU A 211 9.28 -14.08 0.00
CA LEU A 211 9.18 -12.69 -0.45
C LEU A 211 7.88 -12.07 0.05
N ILE A 212 7.95 -10.87 0.59
CA ILE A 212 6.79 -10.05 0.93
C ILE A 212 6.34 -9.27 -0.32
N ASN A 213 5.10 -9.50 -0.72
CA ASN A 213 4.42 -8.86 -1.85
C ASN A 213 3.36 -7.88 -1.32
N GLY A 214 2.90 -7.01 -2.21
CA GLY A 214 1.84 -6.06 -1.93
C GLY A 214 0.50 -6.75 -1.62
N PRO A 215 -0.41 -6.06 -0.93
CA PRO A 215 -1.69 -6.66 -0.51
C PRO A 215 -2.59 -7.12 -1.66
N MET A 216 -2.44 -6.50 -2.83
CA MET A 216 -3.20 -6.80 -4.05
C MET A 216 -2.45 -7.75 -5.01
N ALA A 217 -1.30 -8.32 -4.60
CA ALA A 217 -0.52 -9.20 -5.46
C ALA A 217 -1.16 -10.59 -5.56
N GLU A 218 -1.63 -10.96 -6.75
CA GLU A 218 -2.16 -12.30 -7.05
C GLU A 218 -1.06 -13.34 -7.24
N PHE A 219 0.11 -12.91 -7.70
CA PHE A 219 1.28 -13.76 -7.95
C PHE A 219 2.51 -13.20 -7.23
N CYS A 220 3.45 -14.08 -6.89
CA CYS A 220 4.71 -13.68 -6.28
C CYS A 220 5.64 -13.01 -7.31
N ASN A 221 6.07 -11.79 -7.02
CA ASN A 221 6.95 -11.01 -7.91
C ASN A 221 8.38 -11.55 -8.05
N SER A 222 8.77 -12.57 -7.27
CA SER A 222 10.08 -13.22 -7.42
C SER A 222 9.99 -14.61 -8.02
N CYS A 223 9.03 -15.44 -7.59
CA CYS A 223 8.96 -16.84 -8.02
C CYS A 223 7.75 -17.19 -8.89
N GLY A 224 6.88 -16.22 -9.18
CA GLY A 224 5.74 -16.37 -10.07
C GLY A 224 4.54 -17.14 -9.50
N ARG A 225 4.70 -17.88 -8.40
CA ARG A 225 3.61 -18.68 -7.81
C ARG A 225 2.41 -17.83 -7.39
N SER A 226 1.21 -18.38 -7.59
CA SER A 226 -0.03 -17.88 -7.03
C SER A 226 0.07 -17.60 -5.52
N LEU A 227 -0.57 -16.51 -5.11
CA LEU A 227 -0.70 -16.07 -3.71
C LEU A 227 -2.17 -16.05 -3.25
N THR A 228 -3.12 -16.26 -4.15
CA THR A 228 -4.55 -16.33 -3.87
C THR A 228 -5.16 -17.61 -4.43
N GLU A 229 -6.29 -18.01 -3.86
CA GLU A 229 -7.11 -19.11 -4.40
C GLU A 229 -7.52 -18.82 -5.84
N GLN A 230 -8.05 -17.62 -6.12
CA GLN A 230 -8.40 -17.18 -7.47
C GLN A 230 -7.24 -17.28 -8.48
N ALA A 231 -6.03 -16.91 -8.07
CA ALA A 231 -4.85 -17.03 -8.94
C ALA A 231 -4.45 -18.49 -9.16
N THR A 232 -4.69 -19.35 -8.17
CA THR A 232 -4.42 -20.80 -8.26
C THR A 232 -5.42 -21.46 -9.21
N GLU A 233 -6.71 -21.15 -9.09
CA GLU A 233 -7.75 -21.61 -10.01
C GLU A 233 -7.45 -21.16 -11.45
N ALA A 234 -7.04 -19.90 -11.63
CA ALA A 234 -6.64 -19.40 -12.95
C ALA A 234 -5.38 -20.08 -13.49
N GLU A 235 -4.39 -20.40 -12.64
CA GLU A 235 -3.21 -21.20 -13.04
C GLU A 235 -3.63 -22.61 -13.49
N ASP A 236 -4.52 -23.26 -12.75
CA ASP A 236 -5.02 -24.60 -13.06
C ASP A 236 -5.80 -24.61 -14.38
N ASP A 237 -6.65 -23.60 -14.63
CA ASP A 237 -7.37 -23.42 -15.90
C ASP A 237 -6.41 -23.22 -17.08
N ILE A 238 -5.36 -22.40 -16.90
CA ILE A 238 -4.32 -22.18 -17.91
C ILE A 238 -3.56 -23.48 -18.17
N HIS A 239 -3.19 -24.20 -17.10
CA HIS A 239 -2.47 -25.47 -17.19
C HIS A 239 -3.29 -26.52 -17.94
N ASP A 240 -4.57 -26.68 -17.61
CA ASP A 240 -5.50 -27.57 -18.31
C ASP A 240 -5.68 -27.20 -19.78
N SER A 241 -5.78 -25.90 -20.08
CA SER A 241 -5.87 -25.40 -21.46
C SER A 241 -4.60 -25.72 -22.27
N ILE A 242 -3.42 -25.55 -21.66
CA ILE A 242 -2.14 -25.89 -22.29
C ILE A 242 -2.03 -27.40 -22.53
N LEU A 243 -2.41 -28.24 -21.56
CA LEU A 243 -2.40 -29.69 -21.72
C LEU A 243 -3.33 -30.17 -22.82
N LYS A 244 -4.50 -29.54 -22.97
CA LYS A 244 -5.45 -29.84 -24.05
C LYS A 244 -4.96 -29.39 -25.43
N ASN A 245 -4.09 -28.37 -25.51
CA ASN A 245 -3.62 -27.83 -26.79
C ASN A 245 -2.16 -27.34 -26.74
N PRO A 246 -1.18 -28.25 -26.59
CA PRO A 246 0.23 -27.89 -26.38
C PRO A 246 0.85 -27.18 -27.60
N SER A 247 0.32 -27.45 -28.80
CA SER A 247 0.75 -26.82 -30.05
C SER A 247 0.51 -25.30 -30.04
N SER A 248 -0.57 -24.86 -29.38
CA SER A 248 -0.94 -23.45 -29.31
C SER A 248 0.05 -22.65 -28.46
N LEU A 249 0.49 -23.21 -27.33
CA LEU A 249 1.53 -22.61 -26.51
C LEU A 249 2.86 -22.52 -27.27
N LYS A 250 3.27 -23.60 -27.96
CA LYS A 250 4.50 -23.60 -28.77
C LYS A 250 4.48 -22.49 -29.82
N ARG A 251 3.38 -22.35 -30.56
CA ARG A 251 3.21 -21.29 -31.57
C ARG A 251 3.13 -19.89 -30.96
N PHE A 252 2.68 -19.76 -29.73
CA PHE A 252 2.70 -18.49 -29.00
C PHE A 252 4.12 -18.10 -28.59
N ILE A 253 4.87 -19.03 -27.99
CA ILE A 253 6.28 -18.83 -27.59
C ILE A 253 7.14 -18.47 -28.81
N THR A 254 7.04 -19.22 -29.91
CA THR A 254 7.82 -18.91 -31.14
C THR A 254 7.51 -17.50 -31.67
N ARG A 255 6.25 -17.06 -31.61
CA ARG A 255 5.89 -15.67 -31.99
C ARG A 255 6.47 -14.64 -31.04
N LEU A 256 6.55 -14.93 -29.74
CA LEU A 256 7.18 -14.03 -28.77
C LEU A 256 8.68 -13.93 -29.01
N GLU A 257 9.36 -15.06 -29.24
CA GLU A 257 10.79 -15.12 -29.57
C GLU A 257 11.10 -14.30 -30.82
N ASP A 258 10.28 -14.44 -31.88
CA ASP A 258 10.42 -13.64 -33.11
C ASP A 258 10.26 -12.13 -32.85
N LYS A 259 9.34 -11.74 -31.96
CA LYS A 259 9.13 -10.34 -31.59
C LYS A 259 10.26 -9.78 -30.74
N MET A 260 10.78 -10.57 -29.80
CA MET A 260 11.94 -10.21 -29.00
C MET A 260 13.19 -10.05 -29.88
N ALA A 261 13.40 -10.97 -30.83
CA ALA A 261 14.50 -10.86 -31.81
C ALA A 261 14.41 -9.60 -32.69
N LYS A 262 13.19 -9.12 -32.94
CA LYS A 262 12.93 -7.86 -33.67
C LYS A 262 12.97 -6.60 -32.79
N GLY A 263 13.19 -6.74 -31.48
CA GLY A 263 13.20 -5.61 -30.53
C GLY A 263 11.83 -5.00 -30.26
N GLU A 264 10.73 -5.69 -30.61
CA GLU A 264 9.36 -5.20 -30.42
C GLU A 264 8.87 -5.38 -28.96
N ILE A 265 9.59 -6.18 -28.15
CA ILE A 265 9.27 -6.48 -26.75
C ILE A 265 10.56 -6.38 -25.93
N VAL A 266 10.54 -5.57 -24.86
CA VAL A 266 11.61 -5.49 -23.86
C VAL A 266 11.08 -6.12 -22.58
N VAL A 267 11.77 -7.16 -22.08
CA VAL A 267 11.47 -7.84 -20.80
C VAL A 267 12.11 -7.09 -19.65
#